data_AF-A0A1Q1FG88-F1
#
_entry.id   AF-A0A1Q1FG88-F1
#
_cell.length_a   1.000
_cell.length_b   1.000
_cell.length_c   1.000
_cell.angle_alpha   90.00
_cell.angle_beta   90.00
_cell.angle_gamma   90.00
#
_symmetry.space_group_name_H-M   'P 1'
#
loop_
_entity.id
_entity.type
_entity.pdbx_description
1 polymer ?
#
loop_
_entity_poly.entity_id
_entity_poly.type
_entity_poly.pdbx_seq_one_letter_code
_entity_poly.pdbx_strand_id
1 'polypeptide(L)'
;MPWVDPHETDPETWAGDATAERSCTSVYERALDTPRPFERTDKLLLQGPSVTEAFRTREYDRVRIDYHLAVETDGRVKLLARGHLWGGDEPHQRFRAQYRREGEPTETVPFDEYLAWTRYQFGTIEVDGGRLTFEAESDREERMRRLDWADLYAPDRLRLAELELIRNPALARYALSDRGDWRAVEDALRYNPDAFAVRP
;
A
#
# COMPACT_ATOMS: atom_id res chain seq x y z
N MET A 1 -23.80 -18.46 20.91
CA MET A 1 -22.37 -18.64 20.61
C MET A 1 -21.97 -19.97 21.20
N PRO A 2 -21.72 -21.02 20.41
CA PRO A 2 -21.31 -22.30 20.98
C PRO A 2 -19.86 -22.17 21.46
N TRP A 3 -19.63 -22.60 22.69
CA TRP A 3 -18.31 -22.68 23.31
C TRP A 3 -17.54 -23.85 22.68
N VAL A 4 -16.30 -23.62 22.25
CA VAL A 4 -15.42 -24.64 21.67
C VAL A 4 -14.67 -25.33 22.81
N ASP A 5 -14.78 -26.65 22.88
CA ASP A 5 -14.11 -27.46 23.91
C ASP A 5 -12.60 -27.55 23.61
N PRO A 6 -11.71 -27.07 24.50
CA PRO A 6 -10.26 -27.15 24.32
C PRO A 6 -9.69 -28.58 24.38
N HIS A 7 -10.51 -29.58 24.69
CA HIS A 7 -10.14 -31.01 24.67
C HIS A 7 -10.72 -31.78 23.48
N GLU A 8 -11.42 -31.10 22.55
CA GLU A 8 -11.92 -31.70 21.32
C GLU A 8 -10.75 -32.15 20.45
N THR A 9 -10.66 -33.46 20.25
CA THR A 9 -9.55 -34.14 19.57
C THR A 9 -9.99 -34.82 18.28
N ASP A 10 -11.29 -34.75 17.94
CA ASP A 10 -11.79 -35.20 16.65
C ASP A 10 -11.37 -34.21 15.54
N PRO A 11 -10.52 -34.64 14.59
CA PRO A 11 -10.09 -33.80 13.48
C PRO A 11 -11.25 -33.32 12.61
N GLU A 12 -12.35 -34.08 12.51
CA GLU A 12 -13.49 -33.70 11.65
C GLU A 12 -14.29 -32.54 12.24
N THR A 13 -14.36 -32.46 13.58
CA THR A 13 -15.00 -31.33 14.30
C THR A 13 -14.22 -30.02 14.13
N TRP A 14 -12.89 -30.11 14.01
CA TRP A 14 -12.01 -28.97 13.72
C TRP A 14 -11.96 -28.59 12.24
N ALA A 15 -11.91 -29.58 11.36
CA ALA A 15 -11.73 -29.37 9.93
C ALA A 15 -12.94 -28.68 9.29
N GLY A 16 -14.12 -28.78 9.90
CA GLY A 16 -15.35 -28.42 9.22
C GLY A 16 -15.50 -29.22 7.92
N ASP A 17 -16.54 -28.92 7.15
CA ASP A 17 -16.75 -29.57 5.87
C ASP A 17 -15.60 -29.23 4.89
N ALA A 18 -14.66 -30.16 4.72
CA ALA A 18 -13.50 -30.02 3.83
C ALA A 18 -13.91 -29.91 2.34
N THR A 19 -15.19 -30.16 2.03
CA THR A 19 -15.77 -29.93 0.70
C THR A 19 -16.19 -28.48 0.47
N ALA A 20 -16.18 -27.63 1.50
CA ALA A 20 -16.20 -26.18 1.30
C ALA A 20 -14.78 -25.71 0.97
N GLU A 21 -14.26 -26.08 -0.21
CA GLU A 21 -13.31 -25.23 -0.91
C GLU A 21 -14.00 -23.87 -1.06
N ARG A 22 -13.79 -22.98 -0.09
CA ARG A 22 -14.06 -21.56 -0.29
C ARG A 22 -13.04 -21.14 -1.32
N SER A 23 -13.43 -21.22 -2.60
CA SER A 23 -12.66 -20.70 -3.71
C SER A 23 -12.45 -19.21 -3.46
N CYS A 24 -11.33 -18.87 -2.80
CA CYS A 24 -10.96 -17.48 -2.67
C CYS A 24 -10.63 -16.97 -4.08
N THR A 25 -11.26 -15.87 -4.46
CA THR A 25 -11.00 -15.24 -5.76
C THR A 25 -9.56 -14.74 -5.73
N SER A 26 -8.75 -15.16 -6.69
CA SER A 26 -7.32 -14.83 -6.68
C SER A 26 -7.09 -13.32 -6.84
N VAL A 27 -5.91 -12.82 -6.43
CA VAL A 27 -5.53 -11.41 -6.61
C VAL A 27 -5.66 -10.98 -8.08
N TYR A 28 -5.28 -11.87 -9.00
CA TYR A 28 -5.36 -11.61 -10.43
C TYR A 28 -6.81 -11.49 -10.93
N GLU A 29 -7.69 -12.42 -10.54
CA GLU A 29 -9.12 -12.38 -10.90
C GLU A 29 -9.80 -11.15 -10.30
N ARG A 30 -9.54 -10.83 -9.03
CA ARG A 30 -10.06 -9.63 -8.37
C ARG A 30 -9.62 -8.35 -9.07
N ALA A 31 -8.38 -8.28 -9.52
CA ALA A 31 -7.87 -7.15 -10.30
C ALA A 31 -8.56 -7.05 -11.67
N LEU A 32 -8.73 -8.18 -12.36
CA LEU A 32 -9.39 -8.26 -13.67
C LEU A 32 -10.86 -7.81 -13.59
N ASP A 33 -11.57 -8.19 -12.53
CA ASP A 33 -12.97 -7.88 -12.33
C ASP A 33 -13.21 -6.50 -11.69
N THR A 34 -12.15 -5.75 -11.37
CA THR A 34 -12.27 -4.40 -10.83
C THR A 34 -12.56 -3.40 -11.96
N PRO A 35 -13.73 -2.72 -11.94
CA PRO A 35 -14.05 -1.73 -12.96
C PRO A 35 -13.21 -0.46 -12.81
N ARG A 36 -13.00 0.24 -13.93
CA ARG A 36 -12.41 1.58 -13.99
C ARG A 36 -13.52 2.62 -14.29
N PRO A 37 -13.51 3.81 -13.69
CA PRO A 37 -12.52 4.29 -12.73
C PRO A 37 -12.63 3.57 -11.37
N PHE A 38 -11.51 3.56 -10.64
CA PHE A 38 -11.41 2.96 -9.31
C PHE A 38 -10.82 3.98 -8.34
N GLU A 39 -11.37 4.07 -7.13
CA GLU A 39 -10.86 4.92 -6.07
C GLU A 39 -10.97 4.22 -4.71
N ARG A 40 -9.93 4.36 -3.88
CA ARG A 40 -9.92 3.83 -2.52
C ARG A 40 -9.03 4.65 -1.60
N THR A 41 -9.37 4.66 -0.32
CA THR A 41 -8.47 5.13 0.74
C THR A 41 -7.92 3.98 1.54
N ASP A 42 -6.66 4.07 1.95
CA ASP A 42 -6.01 3.10 2.82
C ASP A 42 -5.28 3.82 3.96
N LYS A 43 -5.04 3.13 5.07
CA LYS A 43 -4.34 3.70 6.24
C LYS A 43 -3.26 2.75 6.69
N LEU A 44 -2.07 3.29 6.90
CA LEU A 44 -0.94 2.57 7.43
C LEU A 44 -0.49 3.21 8.74
N LEU A 45 -0.37 2.38 9.77
CA LEU A 45 0.28 2.72 11.03
C LEU A 45 1.35 1.67 11.29
N LEU A 46 2.62 2.06 11.35
CA LEU A 46 3.71 1.17 11.76
C LEU A 46 4.43 1.76 12.96
N GLN A 47 5.02 0.88 13.76
CA GLN A 47 5.80 1.21 14.95
C GLN A 47 7.02 0.30 15.05
N GLY A 48 8.10 0.80 15.64
CA GLY A 48 9.34 0.06 15.89
C GLY A 48 10.04 -0.40 14.60
N PRO A 49 10.64 -1.60 14.60
CA PRO A 49 11.50 -2.09 13.50
C PRO A 49 10.83 -2.10 12.12
N SER A 50 9.51 -2.27 12.06
CA SER A 50 8.75 -2.27 10.80
C SER A 50 8.80 -0.92 10.08
N VAL A 51 9.04 0.19 10.79
CA VAL A 51 9.24 1.51 10.17
C VAL A 51 10.55 1.52 9.38
N THR A 52 11.63 1.04 9.99
CA THR A 52 12.94 0.97 9.34
C THR A 52 12.95 0.06 8.13
N GLU A 53 12.28 -1.08 8.22
CA GLU A 53 12.13 -2.01 7.09
C GLU A 53 11.34 -1.36 5.93
N ALA A 54 10.22 -0.69 6.24
CA ALA A 54 9.33 -0.13 5.22
C ALA A 54 9.89 1.13 4.53
N PHE A 55 10.52 2.02 5.31
CA PHE A 55 10.95 3.35 4.85
C PHE A 55 12.46 3.48 4.69
N ARG A 56 13.23 2.41 4.89
CA ARG A 56 14.70 2.42 4.79
C ARG A 56 15.35 3.53 5.65
N THR A 57 14.71 3.88 6.76
CA THR A 57 15.13 4.95 7.67
C THR A 57 15.38 4.41 9.07
N ARG A 58 16.51 4.78 9.66
CA ARG A 58 16.79 4.48 11.07
C ARG A 58 16.34 5.59 12.02
N GLU A 59 15.77 6.64 11.47
CA GLU A 59 15.58 7.92 12.14
C GLU A 59 14.25 8.00 12.86
N TYR A 60 13.25 7.26 12.39
CA TYR A 60 11.88 7.29 12.92
C TYR A 60 11.47 5.92 13.45
N ASP A 61 10.76 5.92 14.58
CA ASP A 61 10.20 4.70 15.18
C ASP A 61 8.70 4.56 14.94
N ARG A 62 8.02 5.59 14.43
CA ARG A 62 6.58 5.60 14.20
C ARG A 62 6.25 6.30 12.89
N VAL A 63 5.24 5.75 12.21
CA VAL A 63 4.72 6.30 10.97
C VAL A 63 3.21 6.13 10.89
N ARG A 64 2.54 7.18 10.43
CA ARG A 64 1.11 7.15 10.09
C ARG A 64 0.91 7.76 8.72
N ILE A 65 0.32 7.01 7.81
CA ILE A 65 0.05 7.45 6.44
C ILE A 65 -1.39 7.17 6.09
N ASP A 66 -2.07 8.16 5.54
CA ASP A 66 -3.32 8.00 4.83
C ASP A 66 -3.00 8.01 3.32
N TYR A 67 -3.44 6.97 2.62
CA TYR A 67 -3.33 6.84 1.18
C TYR A 67 -4.65 7.14 0.50
N HIS A 68 -4.55 7.68 -0.71
CA HIS A 68 -5.62 7.81 -1.68
C HIS A 68 -5.12 7.24 -3.00
N LEU A 69 -5.80 6.19 -3.44
CA LEU A 69 -5.47 5.35 -4.60
C LEU A 69 -6.50 5.63 -5.67
N ALA A 70 -6.07 5.88 -6.90
CA ALA A 70 -6.98 6.03 -8.04
C ALA A 70 -6.42 5.48 -9.35
N VAL A 71 -7.30 4.82 -10.11
CA VAL A 71 -7.15 4.56 -11.55
C VAL A 71 -8.28 5.27 -12.26
N GLU A 72 -7.93 6.23 -13.11
CA GLU A 72 -8.90 7.01 -13.90
C GLU A 72 -9.40 6.20 -15.11
N THR A 73 -10.47 6.67 -15.76
CA THR A 73 -11.03 6.01 -16.97
C THR A 73 -10.04 5.90 -18.12
N ASP A 74 -9.10 6.84 -18.25
CA ASP A 74 -8.02 6.84 -19.25
C ASP A 74 -6.82 5.96 -18.85
N GLY A 75 -6.92 5.23 -17.73
CA GLY A 75 -5.86 4.38 -17.20
C GLY A 75 -4.76 5.13 -16.47
N ARG A 76 -4.92 6.43 -16.20
CA ARG A 76 -3.96 7.20 -15.40
C ARG A 76 -3.93 6.70 -13.97
N VAL A 77 -2.72 6.48 -13.46
CA VAL A 77 -2.48 6.03 -12.09
C VAL A 77 -2.12 7.23 -11.23
N LYS A 78 -2.76 7.32 -10.06
CA LYS A 78 -2.48 8.35 -9.06
C LYS A 78 -2.51 7.73 -7.68
N LEU A 79 -1.38 7.81 -6.99
CA LEU A 79 -1.26 7.50 -5.57
C LEU A 79 -0.92 8.79 -4.83
N LEU A 80 -1.72 9.14 -3.83
CA LEU A 80 -1.42 10.23 -2.90
C LEU A 80 -1.18 9.65 -1.51
N ALA A 81 0.00 9.84 -0.97
CA ALA A 81 0.36 9.52 0.41
C ALA A 81 0.45 10.83 1.21
N ARG A 82 -0.19 10.88 2.38
CA ARG A 82 -0.02 11.98 3.34
C ARG A 82 0.24 11.38 4.71
N GLY A 83 1.21 11.89 5.43
CA GLY A 83 1.59 11.23 6.66
C GLY A 83 2.50 12.02 7.56
N HIS A 84 2.80 11.36 8.67
CA HIS A 84 3.68 11.82 9.71
C HIS A 84 4.67 10.70 10.06
N LEU A 85 5.93 11.09 10.26
CA LEU A 85 7.04 10.27 10.73
C LEU A 85 7.53 10.91 12.02
N TRP A 86 7.65 10.15 13.10
CA TRP A 86 8.07 10.68 14.40
C TRP A 86 8.74 9.65 15.29
N GLY A 87 9.27 10.14 16.41
CA GLY A 87 10.13 9.41 17.33
C GLY A 87 11.51 9.13 16.75
N GLY A 88 12.37 8.51 17.55
CA GLY A 88 13.82 8.48 17.30
C GLY A 88 14.51 9.80 17.67
N ASP A 89 15.71 10.01 17.11
CA ASP A 89 16.58 11.15 17.43
C ASP A 89 16.47 12.31 16.42
N GLU A 90 15.73 12.14 15.32
CA GLU A 90 15.54 13.17 14.28
C GLU A 90 14.29 14.05 14.51
N PRO A 91 14.26 15.28 13.97
CA PRO A 91 13.07 16.12 13.97
C PRO A 91 11.90 15.41 13.30
N HIS A 92 10.72 15.47 13.90
CA HIS A 92 9.55 14.83 13.33
C HIS A 92 9.18 15.46 12.00
N GLN A 93 8.57 14.68 11.11
CA GLN A 93 8.30 15.09 9.76
C GLN A 93 6.82 14.91 9.41
N ARG A 94 6.23 15.95 8.81
CA ARG A 94 4.95 15.85 8.10
C ARG A 94 5.23 15.90 6.62
N PHE A 95 4.62 14.99 5.85
CA PHE A 95 4.81 14.94 4.41
C PHE A 95 3.52 14.71 3.63
N ARG A 96 3.60 15.03 2.34
CA ARG A 96 2.63 14.71 1.31
C ARG A 96 3.40 14.33 0.05
N ALA A 97 3.23 13.10 -0.43
CA ALA A 97 3.81 12.60 -1.66
C ALA A 97 2.70 12.22 -2.65
N GLN A 98 2.92 12.49 -3.93
CA GLN A 98 2.02 12.09 -4.99
C GLN A 98 2.81 11.45 -6.12
N TYR A 99 2.48 10.20 -6.40
CA TYR A 99 3.04 9.41 -7.48
C TYR A 99 2.04 9.36 -8.63
N ARG A 100 2.51 9.64 -9.84
CA ARG A 100 1.69 9.65 -11.05
C ARG A 100 2.36 8.87 -12.16
N ARG A 101 1.52 8.26 -12.99
CA ARG A 101 1.91 7.70 -14.28
C ARG A 101 0.83 7.97 -15.30
N GLU A 102 1.23 8.35 -16.51
CA GLU A 102 0.31 8.70 -17.60
C GLU A 102 -0.51 7.48 -18.07
N GLY A 103 -1.69 7.75 -18.64
CA GLY A 103 -2.67 6.76 -19.14
C GLY A 103 -2.32 6.17 -20.51
N GLU A 104 -3.18 5.33 -21.09
CA GLU A 104 -2.93 4.68 -22.39
C GLU A 104 -2.64 5.67 -23.55
N PRO A 105 -1.87 5.27 -24.58
CA PRO A 105 -1.01 4.09 -24.64
C PRO A 105 0.38 4.49 -24.13
N THR A 106 0.72 4.19 -22.88
CA THR A 106 2.13 4.31 -22.51
C THR A 106 2.88 3.14 -23.15
N GLU A 107 3.79 3.45 -24.07
CA GLU A 107 4.87 2.54 -24.50
C GLU A 107 5.81 2.14 -23.35
N THR A 108 5.59 2.69 -22.15
CA THR A 108 6.40 2.43 -20.97
C THR A 108 5.97 1.14 -20.26
N VAL A 109 6.95 0.36 -19.84
CA VAL A 109 6.76 -0.87 -19.08
C VAL A 109 6.26 -0.54 -17.67
N PRO A 110 5.25 -1.23 -17.11
CA PRO A 110 4.86 -1.04 -15.71
C PRO A 110 6.02 -1.24 -14.74
N PHE A 111 5.95 -0.52 -13.61
CA PHE A 111 6.96 -0.53 -12.55
C PHE A 111 8.37 -0.14 -13.01
N ASP A 112 8.45 0.75 -14.01
CA ASP A 112 9.69 1.40 -14.43
C ASP A 112 9.90 2.67 -13.57
N GLU A 113 9.46 3.82 -14.08
CA GLU A 113 9.53 5.10 -13.36
C GLU A 113 8.15 5.66 -12.99
N TYR A 114 8.12 6.40 -11.88
CA TYR A 114 6.98 7.22 -11.45
C TYR A 114 7.39 8.67 -11.26
N LEU A 115 6.54 9.59 -11.70
CA LEU A 115 6.70 11.00 -11.36
C LEU A 115 6.20 11.23 -9.93
N ALA A 116 7.14 11.54 -9.03
CA ALA A 116 6.88 11.82 -7.63
C ALA A 116 6.98 13.32 -7.36
N TRP A 117 5.88 13.92 -6.90
CA TRP A 117 5.89 15.23 -6.25
C TRP A 117 5.81 15.03 -4.74
N THR A 118 6.77 15.58 -4.00
CA THR A 118 6.85 15.43 -2.55
C THR A 118 6.97 16.79 -1.91
N ARG A 119 6.20 16.99 -0.85
CA ARG A 119 6.22 18.16 0.01
C ARG A 119 6.37 17.73 1.45
N TYR A 120 7.32 18.29 2.17
CA TYR A 120 7.53 17.94 3.56
C TYR A 120 7.88 19.16 4.41
N GLN A 121 7.79 18.99 5.72
CA GLN A 121 8.08 20.01 6.71
C GLN A 121 8.46 19.30 8.02
N PHE A 122 9.51 19.79 8.67
CA PHE A 122 9.95 19.32 9.98
C PHE A 122 9.30 20.12 11.11
N GLY A 123 9.17 19.48 12.26
CA GLY A 123 8.61 20.05 13.47
C GLY A 123 8.48 19.02 14.58
N THR A 124 7.55 19.26 15.49
CA THR A 124 7.26 18.38 16.63
C THR A 124 5.87 17.78 16.52
N ILE A 125 5.72 16.58 17.07
CA ILE A 125 4.48 15.80 17.07
C ILE A 125 4.17 15.43 18.51
N GLU A 126 2.95 15.79 18.91
CA GLU A 126 2.37 15.38 20.17
C GLU A 126 1.21 14.43 19.88
N VAL A 127 1.12 13.37 20.69
CA VAL A 127 0.02 12.40 20.62
C VAL A 127 -0.70 12.41 21.96
N ASP A 128 -1.87 13.02 22.00
CA ASP A 128 -2.73 13.07 23.19
C ASP A 128 -4.08 12.40 22.91
N GLY A 129 -4.48 11.45 23.74
CA GLY A 129 -5.75 10.74 23.59
C GLY A 129 -5.98 10.09 22.21
N GLY A 130 -4.91 9.72 21.49
CA GLY A 130 -4.97 9.19 20.12
C GLY A 130 -5.09 10.25 19.01
N ARG A 131 -5.13 11.54 19.36
CA ARG A 131 -5.06 12.66 18.43
C ARG A 131 -3.60 13.04 18.20
N LEU A 132 -3.20 13.07 16.93
CA LEU A 132 -1.89 13.54 16.51
C LEU A 132 -1.97 15.02 16.17
N THR A 133 -1.13 15.83 16.82
CA THR A 133 -0.95 17.26 16.54
C THR A 133 0.46 17.48 16.02
N PHE A 134 0.63 18.33 15.02
CA PHE A 134 1.92 18.68 14.44
C PHE A 134 2.15 20.19 14.54
N GLU A 135 3.24 20.58 15.18
CA GLU A 135 3.72 21.96 15.25
C GLU A 135 4.93 22.12 14.34
N ALA A 136 4.87 23.06 13.41
CA ALA A 136 5.93 23.26 12.43
C ALA A 136 7.07 24.10 13.01
N GLU A 137 8.31 23.67 12.79
CA GLU A 137 9.51 24.38 13.23
C GLU A 137 10.41 24.80 12.07
N SER A 138 10.10 24.33 10.87
CA SER A 138 10.84 24.63 9.65
C SER A 138 9.92 25.14 8.55
N ASP A 139 10.52 25.77 7.56
CA ASP A 139 9.85 26.07 6.31
C ASP A 139 9.51 24.79 5.55
N ARG A 140 8.52 24.91 4.67
CA ARG A 140 8.08 23.81 3.82
C ARG A 140 9.01 23.65 2.63
N GLU A 141 9.43 22.42 2.38
CA GLU A 141 10.17 22.05 1.18
C GLU A 141 9.28 21.29 0.18
N GLU A 142 9.54 21.52 -1.10
CA GLU A 142 8.86 20.85 -2.22
C GLU A 142 9.88 20.34 -3.24
N ARG A 143 9.64 19.14 -3.77
CA ARG A 143 10.52 18.46 -4.73
C ARG A 143 9.70 17.70 -5.75
N MET A 144 10.20 17.66 -6.98
CA MET A 144 9.65 16.82 -8.05
C MET A 144 10.78 15.97 -8.63
N ARG A 145 10.57 14.66 -8.73
CA ARG A 145 11.58 13.69 -9.20
C ARG A 145 10.91 12.57 -9.99
N ARG A 146 11.63 11.98 -10.93
CA ARG A 146 11.33 10.63 -11.41
C ARG A 146 12.00 9.66 -10.45
N LEU A 147 11.25 8.67 -9.99
CA LEU A 147 11.74 7.62 -9.11
C LEU A 147 11.57 6.29 -9.81
N ASP A 148 12.65 5.52 -9.83
CA ASP A 148 12.62 4.12 -10.22
C ASP A 148 11.78 3.32 -9.22
N TRP A 149 11.18 2.22 -9.67
CA TRP A 149 10.44 1.31 -8.81
C TRP A 149 11.22 0.90 -7.56
N ALA A 150 12.52 0.59 -7.69
CA ALA A 150 13.38 0.18 -6.58
C ALA A 150 13.61 1.29 -5.54
N ASP A 151 13.41 2.56 -5.89
CA ASP A 151 13.61 3.71 -5.00
C ASP A 151 12.34 4.07 -4.22
N LEU A 152 11.19 3.53 -4.59
CA LEU A 152 9.94 3.72 -3.87
C LEU A 152 9.91 2.94 -2.55
N TYR A 153 9.34 3.54 -1.50
CA TYR A 153 9.16 2.84 -0.23
C TYR A 153 8.27 1.62 -0.39
N ALA A 154 8.53 0.56 0.39
CA ALA A 154 7.79 -0.70 0.26
C ALA A 154 6.26 -0.53 0.38
N PRO A 155 5.75 0.32 1.30
CA PRO A 155 4.33 0.60 1.36
C PRO A 155 3.78 1.24 0.08
N ASP A 156 4.48 2.22 -0.49
CA ASP A 156 4.08 2.91 -1.71
C ASP A 156 4.05 1.95 -2.91
N ARG A 157 5.09 1.10 -3.03
CA ARG A 157 5.16 0.05 -4.05
C ARG A 157 3.95 -0.87 -4.01
N LEU A 158 3.55 -1.35 -2.83
CA LEU A 158 2.39 -2.24 -2.74
C LEU A 158 1.10 -1.58 -3.26
N ARG A 159 0.86 -0.30 -2.95
CA ARG A 159 -0.32 0.43 -3.44
C ARG A 159 -0.22 0.73 -4.93
N LEU A 160 0.97 1.01 -5.45
CA LEU A 160 1.18 1.17 -6.89
C LEU A 160 1.02 -0.16 -7.65
N ALA A 161 1.41 -1.29 -7.05
CA ALA A 161 1.15 -2.62 -7.60
C ALA A 161 -0.35 -2.90 -7.71
N GLU A 162 -1.13 -2.58 -6.67
CA GLU A 162 -2.61 -2.65 -6.69
C GLU A 162 -3.17 -1.83 -7.88
N LEU A 163 -2.75 -0.58 -8.02
CA LEU A 163 -3.23 0.31 -9.08
C LEU A 163 -2.84 -0.16 -10.49
N GLU A 164 -1.62 -0.65 -10.69
CA GLU A 164 -1.17 -1.15 -12.00
C GLU A 164 -1.85 -2.47 -12.37
N LEU A 165 -2.15 -3.32 -11.38
CA LEU A 165 -2.95 -4.52 -11.58
C LEU A 165 -4.38 -4.18 -12.03
N ILE A 166 -5.00 -3.14 -11.49
CA ILE A 166 -6.31 -2.67 -11.94
C ILE A 166 -6.21 -2.02 -13.34
N ARG A 167 -5.12 -1.29 -13.59
CA ARG A 167 -4.90 -0.62 -14.88
C ARG A 167 -4.76 -1.61 -16.03
N ASN A 168 -3.89 -2.60 -15.89
CA ASN A 168 -3.62 -3.64 -16.89
C ASN A 168 -3.14 -4.93 -16.19
N PRO A 169 -4.08 -5.81 -15.76
CA PRO A 169 -3.75 -6.97 -14.93
C PRO A 169 -2.71 -7.89 -15.55
N ALA A 170 -2.84 -8.18 -16.85
CA ALA A 170 -1.97 -9.13 -17.55
C ALA A 170 -0.52 -8.63 -17.64
N LEU A 171 -0.33 -7.38 -18.07
CA LEU A 171 1.00 -6.80 -18.21
C LEU A 171 1.65 -6.54 -16.83
N ALA A 172 0.87 -6.09 -15.85
CA ALA A 172 1.36 -5.89 -14.49
C ALA A 172 1.80 -7.20 -13.84
N ARG A 173 1.00 -8.27 -13.94
CA ARG A 173 1.37 -9.59 -13.44
C ARG A 173 2.64 -10.11 -14.10
N TYR A 174 2.75 -9.99 -15.42
CA TYR A 174 3.96 -10.39 -16.14
C TYR A 174 5.18 -9.62 -15.64
N ALA A 175 5.09 -8.29 -15.56
CA ALA A 175 6.19 -7.43 -15.17
C ALA A 175 6.62 -7.62 -13.69
N LEU A 176 5.69 -7.94 -12.79
CA LEU A 176 6.01 -8.32 -11.41
C LEU A 176 6.64 -9.72 -11.33
N SER A 177 6.20 -10.65 -12.18
CA SER A 177 6.75 -12.01 -12.20
C SER A 177 8.19 -12.02 -12.72
N ASP A 178 8.45 -11.30 -13.81
CA ASP A 178 9.79 -11.15 -14.40
C ASP A 178 10.79 -10.54 -13.40
N ARG A 179 10.33 -9.58 -12.57
CA ARG A 179 11.13 -8.97 -11.50
C ARG A 179 11.23 -9.82 -10.22
N GLY A 180 10.47 -10.91 -10.10
CA GLY A 180 10.41 -11.74 -8.90
C GLY A 180 9.57 -11.16 -7.74
N ASP A 181 8.87 -10.04 -7.97
CA ASP A 181 8.06 -9.34 -6.96
C ASP A 181 6.63 -9.90 -6.84
N TRP A 182 6.17 -10.68 -7.83
CA TRP A 182 4.77 -11.14 -7.90
C TRP A 182 4.29 -11.83 -6.63
N ARG A 183 5.06 -12.77 -6.08
CA ARG A 183 4.64 -13.54 -4.90
C ARG A 183 4.46 -12.67 -3.67
N ALA A 184 5.35 -11.70 -3.46
CA ALA A 184 5.26 -10.77 -2.33
C ALA A 184 4.02 -9.86 -2.45
N VAL A 185 3.74 -9.36 -3.65
CA VAL A 185 2.53 -8.57 -3.93
C VAL A 185 1.27 -9.43 -3.74
N GLU A 186 1.26 -10.63 -4.30
CA GLU A 186 0.14 -11.55 -4.19
C GLU A 186 -0.16 -11.90 -2.73
N ASP A 187 0.83 -12.31 -1.95
CA ASP A 187 0.66 -12.67 -0.54
C ASP A 187 0.15 -11.46 0.28
N ALA A 188 0.63 -10.25 0.00
CA ALA A 188 0.21 -9.03 0.69
C ALA A 188 -1.24 -8.60 0.36
N LEU A 189 -1.72 -8.87 -0.86
CA LEU A 189 -3.07 -8.49 -1.31
C LEU A 189 -4.10 -9.62 -1.16
N ARG A 190 -3.66 -10.88 -1.03
CA ARG A 190 -4.52 -12.08 -1.02
C ARG A 190 -5.68 -11.95 -0.05
N TYR A 191 -5.41 -11.52 1.18
CA TYR A 191 -6.42 -11.41 2.24
C TYR A 191 -6.86 -9.99 2.52
N ASN A 192 -6.41 -9.00 1.75
CA ASN A 192 -6.86 -7.63 1.91
C ASN A 192 -8.24 -7.49 1.27
N PRO A 193 -9.35 -7.40 2.04
CA PRO A 193 -10.69 -7.35 1.46
C PRO A 193 -10.95 -6.07 0.67
N ASP A 194 -10.13 -5.04 0.90
CA ASP A 194 -10.34 -3.71 0.36
C ASP A 194 -9.49 -3.45 -0.90
N ALA A 195 -8.45 -4.24 -1.19
CA ALA A 195 -7.49 -4.00 -2.27
C ALA A 195 -8.08 -3.96 -3.70
N PHE A 196 -9.34 -4.32 -3.88
CA PHE A 196 -10.03 -4.37 -5.18
C PHE A 196 -11.53 -4.13 -4.96
N ALA A 197 -12.30 -3.92 -6.04
CA ALA A 197 -13.76 -3.86 -5.93
C ALA A 197 -14.38 -5.23 -5.61
N VAL A 198 -13.63 -6.31 -5.87
CA VAL A 198 -14.01 -7.70 -5.60
C VAL A 198 -13.28 -8.23 -4.36
N ARG A 199 -14.03 -8.88 -3.48
CA ARG A 199 -13.49 -9.46 -2.24
C ARG A 199 -12.73 -10.78 -2.50
N PRO A 200 -11.79 -11.17 -1.62
CA PRO A 200 -11.18 -12.49 -1.60
C PRO A 200 -12.22 -13.60 -1.49
#